data_AF-A0A968ZTZ6-F1
#
_entry.id   AF-A0A968ZTZ6-F1
#
_cell.length_a   1.000
_cell.length_b   1.000
_cell.length_c   1.000
_cell.angle_alpha   90.00
_cell.angle_beta   90.00
_cell.angle_gamma   90.00
#
_symmetry.space_group_name_H-M   'P 1'
#
loop_
_entity.id
_entity.type
_entity.pdbx_description
1 polymer ?
#
loop_
_entity_poly.entity_id
_entity_poly.type
_entity_poly.pdbx_seq_one_letter_code
_entity_poly.pdbx_strand_id
1 'polypeptide(L)'
;MTIGGANTGTKLAIADRRAQAVQLRIKGHTFREIAEQLGVSLGQVHSDVSLSLAETRDRTADDCSLLRTIEHERLEGVWQRLSREAENCADIHQLVKLTTAMHRNSELILNPTCIPPK
;
A
#
# COMPACT_ATOMS: atom_id res chain seq x y z
N MET A 1 -10.41 -30.06 28.45
CA MET A 1 -9.73 -29.22 27.43
C MET A 1 -10.81 -28.77 26.45
N THR A 2 -11.42 -27.60 26.66
CA THR A 2 -12.55 -27.12 25.85
C THR A 2 -12.06 -26.38 24.60
N ILE A 3 -12.70 -26.70 23.49
CA ILE A 3 -12.32 -26.40 22.10
C ILE A 3 -12.64 -24.94 21.77
N GLY A 4 -11.62 -24.14 21.45
CA GLY A 4 -11.73 -22.75 21.00
C GLY A 4 -12.12 -22.59 19.53
N GLY A 5 -13.14 -23.31 19.06
CA GLY A 5 -13.53 -23.37 17.65
C GLY A 5 -14.54 -22.32 17.16
N ALA A 6 -15.22 -21.60 18.06
CA ALA A 6 -16.34 -20.72 17.69
C ALA A 6 -15.92 -19.36 17.11
N ASN A 7 -14.68 -18.92 17.32
CA ASN A 7 -14.24 -17.56 16.96
C ASN A 7 -13.77 -17.40 15.51
N THR A 8 -13.34 -18.47 14.85
CA THR A 8 -12.82 -18.41 13.47
C THR A 8 -13.95 -18.28 12.45
N GLY A 9 -15.06 -19.02 12.62
CA GLY A 9 -16.22 -18.95 11.73
C GLY A 9 -16.88 -17.56 11.70
N THR A 10 -17.08 -16.96 12.87
CA THR A 10 -17.67 -15.62 12.99
C THR A 10 -16.79 -14.54 12.36
N LYS A 11 -15.46 -14.65 12.51
CA LYS A 11 -14.52 -13.72 11.87
C LYS A 11 -14.56 -13.82 10.35
N LEU A 12 -14.63 -15.04 9.81
CA LEU A 12 -14.71 -15.26 8.37
C LEU A 12 -16.00 -14.68 7.79
N ALA A 13 -17.14 -14.92 8.46
CA ALA A 13 -18.42 -14.36 8.05
C ALA A 13 -18.45 -12.82 8.05
N ILE A 14 -17.79 -12.19 9.04
CA ILE A 14 -17.63 -10.73 9.08
C ILE A 14 -16.76 -10.24 7.93
N ALA A 15 -15.63 -10.90 7.66
CA ALA A 15 -14.73 -10.54 6.58
C ALA A 15 -15.42 -10.66 5.21
N ASP A 16 -16.14 -11.75 4.97
CA ASP A 16 -16.91 -11.97 3.74
C ASP A 16 -17.99 -10.89 3.55
N ARG A 17 -18.72 -10.56 4.63
CA ARG A 17 -19.72 -9.48 4.57
C ARG A 17 -19.11 -8.13 4.22
N ARG A 18 -17.97 -7.76 4.84
CA ARG A 18 -17.25 -6.52 4.52
C ARG A 18 -16.84 -6.49 3.06
N ALA A 19 -16.27 -7.60 2.56
CA ALA A 19 -15.88 -7.72 1.17
C ALA A 19 -17.08 -7.51 0.22
N GLN A 20 -18.23 -8.11 0.52
CA GLN A 20 -19.46 -7.92 -0.26
C GLN A 20 -19.96 -6.48 -0.22
N ALA A 21 -19.96 -5.83 0.95
CA ALA A 21 -20.39 -4.44 1.10
C ALA A 21 -19.54 -3.48 0.25
N VAL A 22 -18.21 -3.68 0.24
CA VAL A 22 -17.28 -2.90 -0.59
C VAL A 22 -17.54 -3.15 -2.07
N GLN A 23 -17.73 -4.40 -2.49
CA GLN A 23 -18.02 -4.74 -3.89
C GLN A 23 -19.31 -4.10 -4.40
N LEU A 24 -20.37 -4.12 -3.60
CA LEU A 24 -21.62 -3.44 -3.94
C LEU A 24 -21.43 -1.92 -4.01
N ARG A 25 -20.59 -1.35 -3.14
CA ARG A 25 -20.26 0.08 -3.19
C ARG A 25 -19.53 0.45 -4.47
N ILE A 26 -18.57 -0.37 -4.92
CA ILE A 26 -17.85 -0.19 -6.19
C ILE A 26 -18.81 -0.22 -7.39
N LYS A 27 -19.83 -1.09 -7.34
CA LYS A 27 -20.88 -1.20 -8.37
C LYS A 27 -21.87 -0.01 -8.36
N GLY A 28 -21.74 0.93 -7.42
CA GLY A 28 -22.54 2.15 -7.37
C GLY A 28 -23.76 2.09 -6.43
N HIS A 29 -23.98 0.99 -5.72
CA HIS A 29 -25.10 0.88 -4.77
C HIS A 29 -24.99 1.89 -3.62
N THR A 30 -26.14 2.36 -3.15
CA THR A 30 -26.23 3.23 -1.96
C THR A 30 -26.08 2.40 -0.68
N PHE A 31 -25.66 3.02 0.42
CA PHE A 31 -25.54 2.32 1.70
C PHE A 31 -26.86 1.69 2.19
N ARG A 32 -28.01 2.27 1.83
CA ARG A 32 -29.33 1.73 2.17
C ARG A 32 -29.64 0.46 1.38
N GLU A 33 -29.40 0.46 0.07
CA GLU A 33 -29.58 -0.72 -0.79
C GLU A 33 -28.66 -1.87 -0.34
N ILE A 34 -27.42 -1.55 0.01
CA ILE A 34 -26.46 -2.55 0.51
C ILE A 34 -26.94 -3.14 1.85
N ALA A 35 -27.45 -2.30 2.76
CA ALA A 35 -27.98 -2.74 4.04
C ALA A 35 -29.15 -3.70 3.87
N GLU A 36 -30.08 -3.37 2.97
CA GLU A 36 -31.21 -4.21 2.60
C GLU A 36 -30.75 -5.53 1.97
N GLN A 37 -29.84 -5.48 1.01
CA GLN A 37 -29.34 -6.65 0.29
C GLN A 37 -28.55 -7.62 1.17
N LEU A 38 -27.79 -7.10 2.15
CA LEU A 38 -27.00 -7.91 3.07
C LEU A 38 -27.73 -8.24 4.39
N GLY A 39 -28.94 -7.72 4.59
CA GLY A 39 -29.72 -7.95 5.81
C GLY A 39 -29.07 -7.39 7.08
N VAL A 40 -28.36 -6.26 6.98
CA VAL A 40 -27.69 -5.61 8.13
C VAL A 40 -28.13 -4.17 8.30
N SER A 41 -27.79 -3.55 9.44
CA SER A 41 -28.12 -2.15 9.68
C SER A 41 -27.30 -1.21 8.80
N LEU A 42 -27.85 -0.03 8.50
CA LEU A 42 -27.17 1.02 7.75
C LEU A 42 -25.83 1.40 8.41
N GLY A 43 -25.82 1.53 9.75
CA GLY A 43 -24.60 1.81 10.51
C GLY A 43 -23.53 0.73 10.37
N GLN A 44 -23.94 -0.55 10.29
CA GLN A 44 -23.01 -1.65 10.07
C GLN A 44 -22.36 -1.56 8.69
N VAL A 45 -23.12 -1.23 7.63
CA VAL A 45 -22.56 -1.05 6.29
C VAL A 45 -21.58 0.11 6.25
N HIS A 46 -21.92 1.24 6.87
CA HIS A 46 -21.01 2.38 6.96
C HIS A 46 -19.70 1.98 7.65
N SER A 47 -19.80 1.26 8.77
CA SER A 47 -18.64 0.76 9.51
C SER A 47 -17.80 -0.17 8.63
N ASP A 48 -18.43 -1.21 8.06
CA ASP A 48 -17.77 -2.23 7.24
C ASP A 48 -17.01 -1.61 6.06
N VAL A 49 -17.64 -0.70 5.31
CA VAL A 49 -17.01 -0.03 4.16
C VAL A 49 -15.88 0.90 4.62
N SER A 50 -16.09 1.71 5.67
CA SER A 50 -15.07 2.66 6.15
C SER A 50 -13.83 1.95 6.69
N LEU A 51 -14.03 0.86 7.44
CA LEU A 51 -12.95 0.00 7.93
C LEU A 51 -12.16 -0.60 6.77
N SER A 52 -12.82 -1.18 5.77
CA SER A 52 -12.11 -1.76 4.62
C SER A 52 -11.35 -0.73 3.79
N LEU A 53 -11.87 0.50 3.65
CA LEU A 53 -11.15 1.59 3.00
C LEU A 53 -9.94 2.05 3.82
N ALA A 54 -10.06 2.11 5.13
CA ALA A 54 -8.93 2.42 6.03
C ALA A 54 -7.86 1.32 5.96
N GLU A 55 -8.24 0.05 6.10
CA GLU A 55 -7.34 -1.10 5.98
C GLU A 55 -6.59 -1.11 4.63
N THR A 56 -7.29 -0.78 3.54
CA THR A 56 -6.66 -0.69 2.20
C THR A 56 -5.66 0.46 2.13
N ARG A 57 -5.99 1.61 2.71
CA ARG A 57 -5.10 2.78 2.76
C ARG A 57 -3.84 2.47 3.55
N ASP A 58 -4.00 1.87 4.73
CA ASP A 58 -2.90 1.56 5.64
C ASP A 58 -1.97 0.53 4.99
N ARG A 59 -2.51 -0.55 4.42
CA ARG A 59 -1.72 -1.53 3.68
C ARG A 59 -0.96 -0.91 2.50
N THR A 60 -1.62 0.00 1.77
CA THR A 60 -0.97 0.70 0.66
C THR A 60 0.18 1.59 1.15
N ALA A 61 0.02 2.26 2.29
CA ALA A 61 1.07 3.06 2.91
C ALA A 61 2.28 2.21 3.34
N ASP A 62 2.01 1.04 3.92
CA ASP A 62 3.04 0.06 4.30
C ASP A 62 3.79 -0.48 3.06
N ASP A 63 3.06 -0.91 2.03
CA ASP A 63 3.62 -1.41 0.77
C ASP A 63 4.49 -0.34 0.08
N CYS A 64 4.01 0.91 0.03
CA CYS A 64 4.79 2.03 -0.49
C CYS A 64 6.07 2.26 0.32
N SER A 65 6.00 2.15 1.65
CA SER A 65 7.17 2.33 2.51
C SER A 65 8.19 1.21 2.33
N LEU A 66 7.74 -0.04 2.21
CA LEU A 66 8.59 -1.18 1.91
C LEU A 66 9.27 -1.04 0.56
N LEU A 67 8.51 -0.65 -0.48
CA LEU A 67 9.07 -0.43 -1.82
C LEU A 67 10.15 0.65 -1.81
N ARG A 68 9.92 1.76 -1.08
CA ARG A 68 10.94 2.81 -0.92
C ARG A 68 12.22 2.28 -0.28
N THR A 69 12.11 1.45 0.75
CA THR A 69 13.29 0.83 1.40
C THR A 69 14.06 -0.06 0.43
N ILE A 70 13.36 -0.95 -0.29
CA ILE A 70 13.99 -1.86 -1.26
C ILE A 70 14.70 -1.09 -2.38
N GLU A 71 14.04 -0.08 -2.94
CA GLU A 71 14.66 0.74 -3.99
C GLU A 71 15.84 1.55 -3.45
N HIS A 72 15.76 2.04 -2.21
CA HIS A 72 16.90 2.71 -1.57
C HIS A 72 18.10 1.77 -1.43
N GLU A 73 17.90 0.56 -0.91
CA GLU A 73 18.97 -0.45 -0.79
C GLU A 73 19.57 -0.82 -2.15
N ARG A 74 18.73 -0.94 -3.18
CA ARG A 74 19.18 -1.21 -4.54
C ARG A 74 20.03 -0.06 -5.09
N LEU A 75 19.59 1.18 -4.89
CA LEU A 75 20.32 2.38 -5.30
C LEU A 75 21.65 2.53 -4.57
N GLU A 76 21.68 2.24 -3.27
CA GLU A 76 22.92 2.24 -2.47
C GLU A 76 23.92 1.19 -3.01
N GLY A 77 23.46 -0.01 -3.34
CA GLY A 77 24.31 -1.04 -3.94
C GLY A 77 24.82 -0.69 -5.34
N VAL A 78 24.06 0.11 -6.10
CA VAL A 78 24.48 0.67 -7.40
C VAL A 78 25.51 1.77 -7.18
N TRP A 79 25.25 2.70 -6.25
CA TRP A 79 26.16 3.76 -5.84
C TRP A 79 27.52 3.21 -5.43
N GLN A 80 27.58 2.24 -4.52
CA GLN A 80 28.84 1.67 -4.05
C GLN A 80 29.68 1.04 -5.16
N ARG A 81 29.05 0.37 -6.14
CA ARG A 81 29.76 -0.19 -7.29
C ARG A 81 30.38 0.89 -8.15
N LEU A 82 29.59 1.91 -8.44
CA LEU A 82 30.00 2.97 -9.35
C LEU A 82 31.00 3.93 -8.71
N SER A 83 30.88 4.19 -7.41
CA SER A 83 31.89 4.91 -6.63
C SER A 83 33.24 4.18 -6.65
N ARG A 84 33.26 2.85 -6.46
CA ARG A 84 34.49 2.06 -6.59
C ARG A 84 35.08 2.12 -8.00
N GLU A 85 34.25 2.09 -9.03
CA GLU A 85 34.72 2.18 -10.42
C GLU A 85 35.27 3.57 -10.75
N ALA A 86 34.63 4.62 -10.22
CA ALA A 86 35.06 6.01 -10.37
C ALA A 86 36.36 6.33 -9.64
N GLU A 87 36.60 5.76 -8.45
CA GLU A 87 37.90 5.85 -7.77
C GLU A 87 39.05 5.29 -8.63
N ASN A 88 38.73 4.35 -9.53
CA ASN A 88 39.67 3.71 -10.44
C ASN A 88 39.72 4.38 -11.84
N CYS A 89 38.88 5.39 -12.12
CA CYS A 89 38.81 6.07 -13.41
C CYS A 89 39.00 7.59 -13.25
N ALA A 90 39.98 8.16 -13.94
CA ALA A 90 40.20 9.63 -13.97
C ALA A 90 39.12 10.42 -14.77
N ASP A 91 38.05 9.76 -15.22
CA ASP A 91 37.05 10.34 -16.12
C ASP A 91 35.80 10.83 -15.36
N ILE A 92 35.83 12.11 -14.99
CA ILE A 92 34.74 12.86 -14.36
C ILE A 92 33.42 12.79 -15.16
N HIS A 93 33.46 12.54 -16.46
CA HIS A 93 32.27 12.51 -17.32
C HIS A 93 31.38 11.28 -17.08
N GLN A 94 31.97 10.15 -16.68
CA GLN A 94 31.23 8.95 -16.25
C GLN A 94 30.45 9.23 -14.96
N LEU A 95 31.06 9.89 -13.97
CA LEU A 95 30.42 10.28 -12.70
C LEU A 95 29.19 11.19 -12.89
N VAL A 96 29.23 12.12 -13.85
CA VAL A 96 28.11 13.05 -14.15
C VAL A 96 26.91 12.33 -14.79
N LYS A 97 27.15 11.42 -15.74
CA LYS A 97 26.07 10.61 -16.35
C LYS A 97 25.37 9.76 -15.30
N LEU A 98 26.15 9.23 -14.37
CA LEU A 98 25.69 8.36 -13.31
C LEU A 98 24.77 9.07 -12.31
N THR A 99 25.21 10.22 -11.82
CA THR A 99 24.45 11.08 -10.89
C THR A 99 23.18 11.61 -11.55
N THR A 100 23.20 11.90 -12.85
CA THR A 100 22.00 12.31 -13.61
C THR A 100 20.98 11.18 -13.74
N ALA A 101 21.42 9.94 -13.99
CA ALA A 101 20.54 8.77 -14.04
C ALA A 101 19.92 8.45 -12.67
N MET A 102 20.66 8.69 -11.59
CA MET A 102 20.15 8.54 -10.21
C MET A 102 19.13 9.61 -9.83
N HIS A 103 19.37 10.88 -10.20
CA HIS A 103 18.47 11.98 -9.84
C HIS A 103 17.06 11.76 -10.39
N ARG A 104 16.97 11.33 -11.66
CA ARG A 104 15.70 10.97 -12.32
C ARG A 104 14.95 9.82 -11.63
N ASN A 105 15.67 8.87 -11.03
CA ASN A 105 15.05 7.79 -10.26
C ASN A 105 14.67 8.22 -8.83
N SER A 106 15.39 9.17 -8.23
CA SER A 106 15.08 9.69 -6.88
C SER A 106 13.82 10.55 -6.83
N GLU A 107 13.50 11.27 -7.91
CA GLU A 107 12.25 12.05 -8.03
C GLU A 107 10.98 11.18 -7.96
N LEU A 108 11.06 9.91 -8.38
CA LEU A 108 9.99 8.93 -8.24
C LEU A 108 9.79 8.46 -6.79
N ILE A 109 10.83 8.48 -5.95
CA ILE A 109 10.81 8.03 -4.56
C ILE A 109 10.29 9.14 -3.63
N LEU A 110 10.65 10.40 -3.93
CA LEU A 110 10.34 11.57 -3.10
C LEU A 110 8.97 12.19 -3.37
N ASN A 111 8.21 11.71 -4.36
CA ASN A 111 6.91 12.29 -4.68
C ASN A 111 5.86 11.93 -3.59
N PRO A 112 5.34 12.91 -2.83
CA PRO A 112 4.53 12.65 -1.64
C PRO A 112 3.04 12.44 -1.93
N THR A 113 2.63 12.18 -3.17
CA THR A 113 1.21 12.04 -3.56
C THR A 113 0.47 10.85 -2.95
N CYS A 114 1.13 10.08 -2.08
CA CYS A 114 0.52 9.00 -1.28
C CYS A 114 0.31 9.37 0.20
N ILE A 115 0.47 10.64 0.61
CA ILE A 115 0.13 11.09 1.96
C ILE A 115 -1.35 11.52 1.98
N PRO A 116 -2.26 10.80 2.66
CA PRO A 116 -3.64 11.25 2.81
C PRO A 116 -3.69 12.56 3.63
N PRO A 117 -4.55 13.53 3.28
CA PRO A 117 -4.71 14.75 4.08
C PRO A 117 -5.18 14.40 5.50
N LYS A 118 -4.60 15.09 6.49
CA LYS A 118 -4.97 15.01 7.92
C LYS A 118 -6.40 15.47 8.16
#